data_AF-A0A0C3AHK6-F1
#
_entry.id   AF-A0A0C3AHK6-F1
#
_cell.length_a   1.000
_cell.length_b   1.000
_cell.length_c   1.000
_cell.angle_alpha   90.00
_cell.angle_beta   90.00
_cell.angle_gamma   90.00
#
_symmetry.space_group_name_H-M   'P 1'
#
loop_
_entity.id
_entity.type
_entity.pdbx_description
1 polymer ?
#
loop_
_entity_poly.entity_id
_entity_poly.type
_entity_poly.pdbx_seq_one_letter_code
_entity_poly.pdbx_strand_id
1 'polypeptide(L)'
;AQPSLSKNLDQAAIEALTKRIQFGGDEVVKAKDGAGSATLSMAYAGAEFAAKILKAVKGEEVVTQSYVSLDACTEGGKKVAQEIGTPLEFFSVSVKLGPNGIEKILPLGDLNEYEKGLLKAAIPELQESITKGVNFISTSKL
;
A
#
# COMPACT_ATOMS: atom_id res chain seq x y z
N ALA A 1 -1.99 0.91 17.14
CA ALA A 1 -2.86 -0.07 16.46
C ALA A 1 -3.82 0.71 15.58
N GLN A 2 -3.78 0.48 14.27
CA GLN A 2 -4.80 0.99 13.36
C GLN A 2 -6.09 0.21 13.65
N PRO A 3 -7.27 0.85 13.71
CA PRO A 3 -8.49 0.12 13.99
C PRO A 3 -8.79 -0.82 12.81
N SER A 4 -9.03 -2.09 13.12
CA SER A 4 -9.74 -3.00 12.23
C SER A 4 -11.06 -2.37 11.81
N LEU A 5 -11.54 -2.72 10.60
CA LEU A 5 -12.81 -2.25 10.03
C LEU A 5 -13.87 -2.12 11.13
N SER A 6 -14.46 -0.93 11.24
CA SER A 6 -15.31 -0.53 12.37
C SER A 6 -16.29 -1.64 12.73
N LYS A 7 -16.28 -2.07 14.00
CA LYS A 7 -17.11 -3.18 14.56
C LYS A 7 -18.63 -3.05 14.34
N ASN A 8 -19.09 -2.00 13.67
CA ASN A 8 -20.48 -1.64 13.42
C ASN A 8 -20.91 -1.81 11.95
N LEU A 9 -20.06 -2.31 11.05
CA LEU A 9 -20.43 -2.62 9.67
C LEU A 9 -20.76 -4.11 9.54
N ASP A 10 -21.84 -4.42 8.83
CA ASP A 10 -22.12 -5.80 8.43
C ASP A 10 -21.20 -6.24 7.28
N GLN A 11 -21.16 -7.56 7.02
CA GLN A 11 -20.28 -8.14 6.01
C GLN A 11 -20.55 -7.59 4.60
N ALA A 12 -21.83 -7.33 4.26
CA ALA A 12 -22.21 -6.80 2.96
C ALA A 12 -21.68 -5.37 2.76
N ALA A 13 -21.76 -4.53 3.80
CA ALA A 13 -21.19 -3.18 3.80
C ALA A 13 -19.66 -3.21 3.72
N ILE A 14 -19.00 -4.15 4.40
CA ILE A 14 -17.54 -4.35 4.31
C ILE A 14 -17.11 -4.72 2.88
N GLU A 15 -17.81 -5.65 2.24
CA GLU A 15 -17.52 -6.08 0.87
C GLU A 15 -17.78 -4.96 -0.13
N ALA A 16 -18.90 -4.25 0.00
CA ALA A 16 -19.22 -3.10 -0.84
C ALA A 16 -18.19 -1.98 -0.70
N LEU A 17 -17.76 -1.68 0.53
CA LEU A 17 -16.73 -0.69 0.80
C LEU A 17 -15.37 -1.11 0.23
N THR A 18 -14.95 -2.34 0.47
CA THR A 18 -13.70 -2.90 -0.06
C THR A 18 -13.65 -2.81 -1.58
N LYS A 19 -14.72 -3.24 -2.25
CA LYS A 19 -14.83 -3.16 -3.71
C LYS A 19 -14.74 -1.73 -4.19
N ARG A 20 -15.46 -0.80 -3.55
CA ARG A 20 -15.42 0.62 -3.93
C ARG A 20 -14.04 1.24 -3.74
N ILE A 21 -13.29 0.82 -2.73
CA ILE A 21 -11.90 1.26 -2.54
C ILE A 21 -10.99 0.72 -3.65
N GLN A 22 -11.06 -0.59 -3.94
CA GLN A 22 -10.21 -1.24 -4.95
C GLN A 22 -10.47 -0.69 -6.36
N PHE A 23 -11.73 -0.41 -6.70
CA PHE A 23 -12.14 0.04 -8.03
C PHE A 23 -12.45 1.54 -8.13
N GLY A 24 -12.09 2.33 -7.12
CA GLY A 24 -12.39 3.77 -7.08
C GLY A 24 -11.78 4.55 -8.25
N GLY A 25 -10.61 4.12 -8.75
CA GLY A 25 -10.00 4.69 -9.96
C GLY A 25 -10.84 4.46 -11.21
N ASP A 26 -11.36 3.24 -11.39
CA ASP A 26 -12.21 2.87 -12.52
C ASP A 26 -13.55 3.61 -12.48
N GLU A 27 -14.10 3.83 -11.28
CA GLU A 27 -15.30 4.66 -11.10
C GLU A 27 -15.07 6.09 -11.61
N VAL A 28 -13.90 6.68 -11.34
CA VAL A 28 -13.56 8.02 -11.84
C VAL A 28 -13.35 8.04 -13.35
N VAL A 29 -12.69 7.02 -13.92
CA VAL A 29 -12.52 6.91 -15.38
C VAL A 29 -13.87 6.82 -16.08
N LYS A 30 -14.78 5.99 -15.56
CA LYS A 30 -16.15 5.87 -16.07
C LYS A 30 -16.92 7.17 -15.95
N ALA A 31 -16.83 7.86 -14.81
CA ALA A 31 -17.50 9.15 -14.58
C ALA A 31 -16.97 10.27 -15.49
N LYS A 32 -15.76 10.12 -16.04
CA LYS A 32 -15.16 11.03 -17.01
C LYS A 32 -15.31 10.56 -18.47
N ASP A 33 -16.18 9.58 -18.74
CA ASP A 33 -16.38 8.99 -20.07
C ASP A 33 -15.07 8.54 -20.75
N GLY A 34 -14.12 8.05 -19.95
CA GLY A 34 -12.80 7.61 -20.45
C GLY A 34 -11.80 8.75 -20.71
N ALA A 35 -12.14 10.01 -20.48
CA ALA A 35 -11.28 11.17 -20.70
C ALA A 35 -10.13 11.35 -19.66
N GLY A 36 -9.76 10.26 -18.98
CA GLY A 36 -8.69 10.24 -17.98
C GLY A 36 -9.14 9.81 -16.59
N SER A 37 -8.18 9.57 -15.70
CA SER A 37 -8.40 9.07 -14.34
C SER A 37 -8.46 10.19 -13.29
N ALA A 38 -8.33 9.84 -12.01
CA ALA A 38 -8.29 10.76 -10.88
C ALA A 38 -7.11 11.75 -10.98
N THR A 39 -7.41 13.05 -11.10
CA THR A 39 -6.41 14.12 -11.20
C THR A 39 -6.33 14.93 -9.92
N LEU A 40 -7.40 15.66 -9.57
CA LEU A 40 -7.42 16.56 -8.41
C LEU A 40 -7.26 15.82 -7.08
N SER A 41 -7.95 14.68 -6.92
CA SER A 41 -7.82 13.85 -5.72
C SER A 41 -6.43 13.22 -5.60
N MET A 42 -5.80 12.83 -6.71
CA MET A 42 -4.43 12.34 -6.70
C MET A 42 -3.43 13.46 -6.39
N ALA A 43 -3.63 14.66 -6.92
CA ALA A 43 -2.81 15.82 -6.58
C ALA A 43 -2.88 16.16 -5.08
N TYR A 44 -4.08 16.10 -4.50
CA TYR A 44 -4.28 16.25 -3.06
C TYR A 44 -3.56 15.15 -2.26
N ALA A 45 -3.76 13.87 -2.61
CA ALA A 45 -3.11 12.75 -1.93
C ALA A 45 -1.57 12.83 -2.02
N GLY A 46 -1.04 13.23 -3.18
CA GLY A 46 0.39 13.46 -3.38
C GLY A 46 0.91 14.62 -2.53
N ALA A 47 0.18 15.74 -2.44
CA ALA A 47 0.54 16.87 -1.59
C ALA A 47 0.53 16.49 -0.10
N GLU A 48 -0.48 15.75 0.37
CA GLU A 48 -0.56 15.26 1.75
C GLU A 48 0.62 14.32 2.09
N PHE A 49 0.96 13.39 1.20
CA PHE A 49 2.08 12.48 1.41
C PHE A 49 3.43 13.23 1.37
N ALA A 50 3.61 14.18 0.45
CA ALA A 50 4.79 15.03 0.41
C ALA A 50 4.93 15.87 1.69
N ALA A 51 3.83 16.43 2.21
CA ALA A 51 3.84 17.15 3.48
C ALA A 51 4.27 16.25 4.66
N LYS A 52 3.83 14.99 4.69
CA LYS A 52 4.27 13.98 5.67
C LYS A 52 5.78 13.72 5.59
N ILE A 53 6.33 13.60 4.38
CA ILE A 53 7.78 13.46 4.20
C ILE A 53 8.51 14.70 4.74
N LEU A 54 8.04 15.91 4.42
CA LEU A 54 8.67 17.15 4.90
C LEU A 54 8.65 17.27 6.43
N LYS A 55 7.56 16.83 7.08
CA LYS A 55 7.48 16.76 8.55
C LYS A 55 8.47 15.75 9.12
N ALA A 56 8.56 14.56 8.54
CA ALA A 56 9.52 13.53 8.94
C ALA A 56 10.97 14.03 8.82
N VAL A 57 11.29 14.76 7.74
CA VAL A 57 12.61 15.37 7.52
C VAL A 57 12.95 16.41 8.60
N LYS A 58 11.94 17.12 9.12
CA LYS A 58 12.10 18.06 10.25
C LYS A 58 12.22 17.37 11.62
N GLY A 59 12.19 16.04 11.66
CA GLY A 59 12.29 15.26 12.90
C GLY A 59 10.96 15.02 13.61
N GLU A 60 9.81 15.33 12.98
CA GLU A 60 8.51 14.96 13.51
C GLU A 60 8.27 13.45 13.34
N GLU A 61 7.60 12.83 14.32
CA GLU A 61 7.21 11.43 14.20
C GLU A 61 6.03 11.29 13.23
N VAL A 62 6.28 10.62 12.10
CA VAL A 62 5.28 10.42 11.04
C VAL A 62 5.14 8.94 10.73
N VAL A 63 3.91 8.43 10.86
CA VAL A 63 3.54 7.08 10.41
C VAL A 63 2.56 7.20 9.25
N THR A 64 2.82 6.48 8.16
CA THR A 64 1.96 6.49 6.96
C THR A 64 2.10 5.18 6.18
N GLN A 65 1.13 4.86 5.35
CA GLN A 65 1.22 3.73 4.42
C GLN A 65 1.97 4.16 3.16
N SER A 66 2.86 3.31 2.67
CA SER A 66 3.56 3.51 1.40
C SER A 66 3.95 2.16 0.81
N TYR A 67 3.93 2.07 -0.53
CA TYR A 67 4.53 0.95 -1.26
C TYR A 67 6.04 1.11 -1.27
N VAL A 68 6.75 0.20 -0.60
CA VAL A 68 8.19 0.32 -0.32
C VAL A 68 8.88 -1.02 -0.53
N SER A 69 10.21 -1.00 -0.71
CA SER A 69 11.01 -2.21 -0.61
C SER A 69 10.99 -2.71 0.84
N LEU A 70 10.72 -4.00 1.05
CA LEU A 70 10.78 -4.60 2.39
C LEU A 70 12.21 -4.61 2.94
N ASP A 71 13.23 -4.53 2.08
CA ASP A 71 14.62 -4.41 2.51
C ASP A 71 15.00 -3.03 3.05
N ALA A 72 14.13 -2.02 2.89
CA ALA A 72 14.35 -0.68 3.43
C ALA A 72 14.48 -0.67 4.97
N CYS A 73 13.93 -1.68 5.65
CA CYS A 73 14.16 -1.93 7.07
C CYS A 73 14.17 -3.45 7.30
N THR A 74 15.36 -4.06 7.30
CA THR A 74 15.51 -5.53 7.30
C THR A 74 14.72 -6.25 8.40
N GLU A 75 14.67 -5.70 9.62
CA GLU A 75 13.93 -6.33 10.71
C GLU A 75 12.41 -6.27 10.48
N GLY A 76 11.89 -5.08 10.15
CA GLY A 76 10.45 -4.87 9.93
C GLY A 76 9.96 -5.55 8.65
N GLY A 77 10.74 -5.48 7.57
CA GLY A 77 10.45 -6.16 6.31
C GLY A 77 10.38 -7.67 6.44
N LYS A 78 11.31 -8.28 7.20
CA LYS A 78 11.25 -9.73 7.49
C LYS A 78 10.00 -10.12 8.26
N LYS A 79 9.57 -9.32 9.25
CA LYS A 79 8.32 -9.56 9.99
C LYS A 79 7.10 -9.49 9.06
N VAL A 80 7.02 -8.46 8.23
CA VAL A 80 5.93 -8.33 7.24
C VAL A 80 5.95 -9.48 6.24
N ALA A 81 7.11 -9.88 5.73
CA ALA A 81 7.21 -11.02 4.81
C ALA A 81 6.77 -12.35 5.47
N GLN A 82 7.05 -12.53 6.77
CA GLN A 82 6.55 -13.68 7.54
C GLN A 82 5.03 -13.65 7.69
N GLU A 83 4.44 -12.48 7.99
CA GLU A 83 2.99 -12.30 8.10
C GLU A 83 2.26 -12.52 6.77
N ILE A 84 2.87 -12.11 5.66
CA ILE A 84 2.39 -12.39 4.29
C ILE A 84 2.49 -13.88 3.97
N GLY A 85 3.50 -14.58 4.52
CA GLY A 85 3.74 -16.00 4.29
C GLY A 85 4.34 -16.32 2.91
N THR A 86 4.73 -15.30 2.14
CA THR A 86 5.34 -15.44 0.82
C THR A 86 6.41 -14.37 0.64
N PRO A 87 7.60 -14.71 0.09
CA PRO A 87 8.61 -13.71 -0.22
C PRO A 87 8.10 -12.70 -1.25
N LEU A 88 8.12 -11.41 -0.87
CA LEU A 88 7.80 -10.26 -1.71
C LEU A 88 8.88 -9.20 -1.51
N GLU A 89 9.40 -8.64 -2.60
CA GLU A 89 10.42 -7.58 -2.54
C GLU A 89 9.83 -6.23 -2.15
N PHE A 90 8.59 -5.97 -2.59
CA PHE A 90 7.89 -4.71 -2.39
C PHE A 90 6.47 -4.95 -1.89
N PHE A 91 6.03 -4.13 -0.93
CA PHE A 91 4.67 -4.20 -0.41
C PHE A 91 4.22 -2.83 0.16
N SER A 92 2.90 -2.58 0.19
CA SER A 92 2.36 -1.39 0.84
C SER A 92 2.08 -1.67 2.31
N VAL A 93 2.79 -0.99 3.19
CA VAL A 93 2.70 -1.21 4.63
C VAL A 93 2.89 0.10 5.39
N SER A 94 2.44 0.13 6.64
CA SER A 94 2.68 1.25 7.54
C SER A 94 4.17 1.38 7.82
N VAL A 95 4.73 2.54 7.50
CA VAL A 95 6.14 2.90 7.74
C VAL A 95 6.22 4.09 8.68
N LYS A 96 7.19 4.06 9.59
CA LYS A 96 7.64 5.24 10.32
C LYS A 96 8.71 5.93 9.48
N LEU A 97 8.44 7.18 9.12
CA LEU A 97 9.37 8.05 8.41
C LEU A 97 10.17 8.88 9.42
N GLY A 98 11.40 9.20 9.05
CA GLY A 98 12.27 10.14 9.75
C GLY A 98 13.22 10.86 8.80
N PRO A 99 14.25 11.54 9.34
CA PRO A 99 15.12 12.43 8.55
C PRO A 99 15.81 11.78 7.36
N ASN A 100 16.06 10.47 7.45
CA ASN A 100 16.79 9.70 6.42
C ASN A 100 15.87 8.75 5.62
N GLY A 101 14.55 9.00 5.61
CA GLY A 101 13.58 8.15 4.93
C GLY A 101 12.87 7.18 5.87
N ILE A 102 12.80 5.90 5.51
CA ILE A 102 12.09 4.87 6.29
C ILE A 102 12.96 4.45 7.47
N GLU A 103 12.50 4.74 8.69
CA GLU A 103 13.18 4.30 9.92
C GLU A 103 12.70 2.94 10.39
N LYS A 104 11.39 2.67 10.23
CA LYS A 104 10.78 1.40 10.63
C LYS A 104 9.70 0.99 9.64
N ILE A 105 9.65 -0.30 9.34
CA ILE A 105 8.48 -0.96 8.77
C ILE A 105 7.69 -1.56 9.94
N LEU A 106 6.40 -1.24 10.03
CA LEU A 106 5.50 -1.72 11.08
C LEU A 106 4.81 -3.02 10.60
N PRO A 107 4.39 -3.91 11.52
CA PRO A 107 3.65 -5.12 11.16
C PRO A 107 2.28 -4.79 10.53
N LEU A 108 1.72 -5.74 9.78
CA LEU A 108 0.36 -5.65 9.24
C LEU A 108 -0.68 -5.59 10.36
N GLY A 109 -0.37 -6.26 11.47
CA GLY A 109 -1.26 -6.39 12.62
C GLY A 109 -2.27 -7.53 12.46
N ASP A 110 -3.28 -7.53 13.30
CA ASP A 110 -4.29 -8.60 13.32
C ASP A 110 -5.27 -8.45 12.15
N LEU A 111 -5.14 -9.34 11.18
CA LEU A 111 -6.08 -9.44 10.05
C LEU A 111 -7.22 -10.39 10.38
N ASN A 112 -8.44 -10.01 10.04
CA ASN A 112 -9.59 -10.91 10.08
C ASN A 112 -9.59 -11.87 8.89
N GLU A 113 -10.46 -12.88 8.89
CA GLU A 113 -10.50 -13.91 7.84
C GLU A 113 -10.78 -13.35 6.44
N TYR A 114 -11.61 -12.31 6.35
CA TYR A 114 -11.90 -11.63 5.09
C TYR A 114 -10.66 -10.89 4.55
N GLU A 115 -9.96 -10.14 5.40
CA GLU A 115 -8.71 -9.44 5.06
C GLU A 115 -7.59 -10.41 4.67
N LYS A 116 -7.45 -11.53 5.37
CA LYS A 116 -6.52 -12.61 4.99
C LYS A 116 -6.83 -13.17 3.60
N GLY A 117 -8.12 -13.35 3.28
CA GLY A 117 -8.57 -13.75 1.96
C GLY A 117 -8.15 -12.76 0.87
N LEU A 118 -8.34 -11.46 1.11
CA LEU A 118 -7.90 -10.39 0.21
C LEU A 118 -6.38 -10.36 0.03
N LEU A 119 -5.62 -10.47 1.13
CA LEU A 119 -4.17 -10.51 1.09
C LEU A 119 -3.69 -11.69 0.25
N LYS A 120 -4.24 -12.89 0.47
CA LYS A 120 -3.91 -14.10 -0.29
C LYS A 120 -4.18 -13.93 -1.79
N ALA A 121 -5.28 -13.26 -2.16
CA ALA A 121 -5.61 -12.99 -3.55
C ALA A 121 -4.67 -11.96 -4.19
N ALA A 122 -4.20 -10.96 -3.44
CA ALA A 122 -3.33 -9.91 -3.96
C ALA A 122 -1.88 -10.36 -4.19
N ILE A 123 -1.37 -11.35 -3.43
CA ILE A 123 0.03 -11.78 -3.49
C ILE A 123 0.46 -12.21 -4.91
N PRO A 124 -0.26 -13.11 -5.63
CA PRO A 124 0.15 -13.52 -6.97
C PRO A 124 0.22 -12.37 -7.97
N GLU A 125 -0.76 -11.46 -7.94
CA GLU A 125 -0.82 -10.30 -8.84
C GLU A 125 0.34 -9.31 -8.55
N LEU A 126 0.67 -9.13 -7.28
CA LEU A 126 1.82 -8.33 -6.87
C LEU A 126 3.14 -8.94 -7.34
N GLN A 127 3.32 -10.26 -7.20
CA GLN A 127 4.53 -10.96 -7.65
C GLN A 127 4.73 -10.80 -9.16
N GLU A 128 3.67 -10.96 -9.95
CA GLU A 128 3.72 -10.76 -11.40
C GLU A 128 4.11 -9.31 -11.74
N SER A 129 3.46 -8.34 -11.09
CA SER A 129 3.69 -6.91 -11.33
C SER A 129 5.12 -6.49 -10.98
N ILE A 130 5.65 -6.96 -9.85
CA ILE A 130 7.04 -6.73 -9.43
C ILE A 130 8.00 -7.33 -10.45
N THR A 131 7.81 -8.61 -10.79
CA THR A 131 8.66 -9.33 -11.76
C THR A 131 8.69 -8.61 -13.10
N LYS A 132 7.53 -8.15 -13.59
CA LYS A 132 7.41 -7.38 -14.83
C LYS A 132 8.20 -6.07 -14.76
N GLY A 133 8.12 -5.35 -13.65
CA GLY A 133 8.88 -4.11 -13.43
C GLY A 133 10.39 -4.34 -13.40
N VAL A 134 10.85 -5.34 -12.66
CA VAL A 134 12.28 -5.70 -12.56
C VAL A 134 12.82 -6.15 -13.92
N ASN A 135 12.10 -7.05 -14.61
CA ASN A 135 12.51 -7.57 -15.91
C ASN A 135 12.59 -6.48 -16.99
N PHE A 136 11.72 -5.47 -16.93
CA PHE A 136 11.77 -4.35 -17.86
C PHE A 136 13.10 -3.58 -17.79
N ILE A 137 13.73 -3.50 -16.61
CA ILE A 137 15.01 -2.82 -16.40
C ILE A 137 16.19 -3.77 -16.61
N SER A 138 16.11 -5.02 -16.11
CA SER A 138 17.22 -5.98 -16.16
C SER A 138 17.42 -6.59 -17.54
N THR A 139 16.37 -6.68 -18.35
CA THR A 139 16.44 -7.19 -19.72
C THR A 139 16.72 -6.00 -20.64
N SER A 140 18.01 -5.67 -20.77
CA SER A 140 18.48 -4.64 -21.71
C SER A 140 17.86 -4.87 -23.10
N LYS A 141 17.13 -3.89 -23.63
CA LYS A 141 16.58 -3.92 -25.01
C LYS A 141 17.61 -3.39 -26.03
N LEU A 142 18.88 -3.73 -25.84
CA LEU A 142 19.99 -3.43 -26.75
C LEU A 142 20.57 -4.73 -27.29
#